data_AF-A0A7S0CH94-F1
#
_entry.id   AF-A0A7S0CH94-F1
#
_cell.length_a   1.000
_cell.length_b   1.000
_cell.length_c   1.000
_cell.angle_alpha   90.00
_cell.angle_beta   90.00
_cell.angle_gamma   90.00
#
_symmetry.space_group_name_H-M   'P 1'
#
loop_
_entity.id
_entity.type
_entity.pdbx_description
1 polymer ?
#
loop_
_entity_poly.entity_id
_entity_poly.type
_entity_poly.pdbx_seq_one_letter_code
_entity_poly.pdbx_strand_id
1 'polypeptide(L)'
;KLQTLILDNNPISSFDYDVNAELKGFQRLEALQMANSSLPSFSQIDTLSLRIPNLLHLRFRNAPCTSQLGKSEIRAVLIARMNSSLKYLNNSPITNKERIESERRYLRNVAQELLLMENEETKEQFLMDQHPKFNALMEIHREVMTSSNAANSGNMTGVGSLI
;
A
#
# COMPACT_ATOMS: atom_id res chain seq x y z
N LYS A 1 6.24 -8.52 27.46
CA LYS A 1 6.52 -8.17 26.04
C LYS A 1 5.32 -7.40 25.50
N LEU A 2 5.53 -6.27 24.80
CA LEU A 2 4.45 -5.38 24.34
C LEU A 2 3.70 -5.99 23.15
N GLN A 3 2.36 -5.98 23.19
CA GLN A 3 1.47 -6.45 22.12
C GLN A 3 0.59 -5.36 21.52
N THR A 4 0.21 -4.38 22.35
CA THR A 4 -0.64 -3.25 21.95
C THR A 4 0.08 -1.96 22.25
N LEU A 5 0.10 -1.06 21.28
CA LEU A 5 0.66 0.29 21.41
C LEU A 5 -0.38 1.31 20.93
N ILE A 6 -0.66 2.29 21.77
CA ILE A 6 -1.61 3.38 21.50
C ILE A 6 -0.82 4.69 21.54
N LEU A 7 -0.81 5.40 20.43
CA LEU A 7 -0.08 6.65 20.22
C LEU A 7 -1.02 7.77 19.77
N ASP A 8 -2.30 7.69 20.12
CA ASP A 8 -3.28 8.71 19.75
C ASP A 8 -2.90 10.10 20.26
N ASN A 9 -3.19 11.11 19.45
CA ASN A 9 -2.96 12.52 19.76
C ASN A 9 -1.48 12.85 20.04
N ASN A 10 -0.56 12.09 19.45
CA ASN A 10 0.84 12.43 19.45
C ASN A 10 1.24 13.03 18.10
N PRO A 11 2.04 14.11 18.07
CA PRO A 11 2.48 14.77 16.84
C PRO A 11 3.59 13.98 16.14
N ILE A 12 3.37 12.69 15.92
CA ILE A 12 4.31 11.80 15.25
C ILE A 12 4.37 12.21 13.78
N SER A 13 5.51 12.74 13.36
CA SER A 13 5.78 13.19 11.99
C SER A 13 6.63 12.20 11.19
N SER A 14 7.48 11.41 11.84
CA SER A 14 8.30 10.37 11.22
C SER A 14 8.52 9.17 12.14
N PHE A 15 8.81 8.03 11.53
CA PHE A 15 9.40 6.86 12.16
C PHE A 15 10.85 6.78 11.74
N ASP A 16 11.73 7.28 12.59
CA ASP A 16 13.16 7.17 12.37
C ASP A 16 13.62 5.77 12.79
N TYR A 17 14.52 5.20 11.99
CA TYR A 17 15.06 3.90 12.28
C TYR A 17 16.52 3.83 11.88
N ASP A 18 17.31 3.22 12.75
CA ASP A 18 18.70 2.90 12.43
C ASP A 18 18.71 1.69 11.49
N VAL A 19 19.25 1.90 10.30
CA VAL A 19 19.40 0.87 9.25
C VAL A 19 20.32 -0.25 9.71
N ASN A 20 21.26 0.07 10.61
CA ASN A 20 22.24 -0.87 11.16
C ASN A 20 21.79 -1.56 12.46
N ALA A 21 20.74 -1.05 13.11
CA ALA A 21 20.18 -1.70 14.28
C ALA A 21 19.40 -2.95 13.84
N GLU A 22 19.76 -4.10 14.42
CA GLU A 22 18.95 -5.32 14.33
C GLU A 22 17.47 -4.97 14.60
N LEU A 23 16.55 -5.56 13.83
CA LEU A 23 15.08 -5.44 13.98
C LEU A 23 14.59 -6.03 15.32
N LYS A 24 15.06 -5.48 16.44
CA LYS A 24 14.71 -5.84 17.82
C LYS A 24 13.49 -5.07 18.32
N GLY A 25 13.00 -4.11 17.54
CA GLY A 25 11.77 -3.37 17.83
C GLY A 25 10.57 -4.30 17.93
N PHE A 26 9.68 -3.99 18.88
CA PHE A 26 8.44 -4.68 19.28
C PHE A 26 8.02 -5.93 18.48
N GLN A 27 8.79 -7.03 18.57
CA GLN A 27 8.56 -8.25 17.78
C GLN A 27 7.20 -8.92 18.01
N ARG A 28 6.56 -8.60 19.15
CA ARG A 28 5.24 -9.09 19.55
C ARG A 28 4.12 -8.07 19.35
N LEU A 29 4.40 -6.91 18.75
CA LEU A 29 3.36 -5.92 18.52
C LEU A 29 2.37 -6.43 17.47
N GLU A 30 1.14 -6.63 17.91
CA GLU A 30 0.04 -7.12 17.10
C GLU A 30 -0.97 -6.01 16.82
N ALA A 31 -1.09 -5.02 17.72
CA ALA A 31 -2.02 -3.91 17.59
C ALA A 31 -1.34 -2.56 17.74
N LEU A 32 -1.57 -1.69 16.77
CA LEU A 32 -1.10 -0.30 16.76
C LEU A 32 -2.27 0.63 16.49
N GLN A 33 -2.39 1.65 17.33
CA GLN A 33 -3.39 2.69 17.20
C GLN A 33 -2.70 4.05 17.17
N MET A 34 -2.93 4.77 16.07
CA MET A 34 -2.41 6.12 15.80
C MET A 34 -3.50 6.95 15.14
N ALA A 35 -4.32 7.59 15.97
CA ALA A 35 -5.25 8.62 15.54
C ALA A 35 -4.65 10.01 15.80
N ASN A 36 -4.98 10.97 14.93
CA ASN A 36 -4.54 12.35 15.05
C ASN A 36 -3.01 12.49 15.06
N SER A 37 -2.33 11.77 14.16
CA SER A 37 -0.88 11.86 13.95
C SER A 37 -0.52 12.92 12.92
N SER A 38 0.70 13.45 12.97
CA SER A 38 1.19 14.48 12.03
C SER A 38 1.96 13.90 10.83
N LEU A 39 1.65 12.66 10.42
CA LEU A 39 2.35 12.00 9.31
C LEU A 39 2.07 12.70 7.96
N PRO A 40 3.10 13.25 7.29
CA PRO A 40 2.92 14.03 6.06
C PRO A 40 2.78 13.15 4.82
N SER A 41 3.35 11.93 4.82
CA SER A 41 3.42 11.05 3.65
C SER A 41 3.11 9.58 3.98
N PHE A 42 2.72 8.82 2.97
CA PHE A 42 2.53 7.37 3.03
C PHE A 42 3.84 6.58 3.14
N SER A 43 5.00 7.17 2.82
CA SER A 43 6.31 6.51 3.01
C SER A 43 6.54 6.06 4.45
N GLN A 44 5.99 6.80 5.41
CA GLN A 44 6.04 6.46 6.84
C GLN A 44 5.20 5.20 7.18
N ILE A 45 4.15 4.93 6.40
CA ILE A 45 3.37 3.69 6.51
C ILE A 45 4.17 2.51 5.94
N ASP A 46 4.94 2.71 4.88
CA ASP A 46 5.81 1.67 4.35
C ASP A 46 6.93 1.32 5.35
N THR A 47 7.54 2.34 5.97
CA THR A 47 8.49 2.14 7.09
C THR A 47 7.86 1.33 8.21
N LEU A 48 6.65 1.70 8.65
CA LEU A 48 5.92 0.97 9.68
C LEU A 48 5.70 -0.50 9.27
N SER A 49 5.28 -0.73 8.03
CA SER A 49 5.05 -2.06 7.48
C SER A 49 6.32 -2.90 7.46
N LEU A 50 7.48 -2.29 7.19
CA LEU A 50 8.77 -3.00 7.18
C LEU A 50 9.23 -3.35 8.60
N ARG A 51 9.08 -2.43 9.55
CA ARG A 51 9.63 -2.59 10.92
C ARG A 51 8.74 -3.40 11.86
N ILE A 52 7.44 -3.51 11.58
CA ILE A 52 6.48 -4.26 12.40
C ILE A 52 5.79 -5.34 11.55
N PRO A 53 6.50 -6.42 11.17
CA PRO A 53 5.99 -7.39 10.22
C PRO A 53 4.82 -8.23 10.74
N ASN A 54 4.65 -8.32 12.06
CA ASN A 54 3.62 -9.13 12.71
C ASN A 54 2.35 -8.35 13.07
N LEU A 55 2.19 -7.11 12.58
CA LEU A 55 1.04 -6.29 12.92
C LEU A 55 -0.25 -6.91 12.35
N LEU A 56 -1.24 -7.12 13.22
CA LEU A 56 -2.54 -7.71 12.91
C LEU A 56 -3.65 -6.66 12.87
N HIS A 57 -3.57 -5.65 13.74
CA HIS A 57 -4.55 -4.59 13.90
C HIS A 57 -3.90 -3.22 13.74
N LEU A 58 -4.42 -2.42 12.81
CA LEU A 58 -4.04 -1.02 12.64
C LEU A 58 -5.27 -0.14 12.79
N ARG A 59 -5.21 0.85 13.68
CA ARG A 59 -6.13 1.99 13.70
C ARG A 59 -5.34 3.22 13.28
N PHE A 60 -5.68 3.76 12.12
CA PHE A 60 -5.00 4.90 11.55
C PHE A 60 -6.03 5.88 11.02
N ARG A 61 -6.10 7.06 11.63
CA ARG A 61 -7.12 8.07 11.33
C ARG A 61 -6.54 9.47 11.49
N ASN A 62 -7.09 10.41 10.74
CA ASN A 62 -6.81 11.84 10.87
C ASN A 62 -5.31 12.13 10.80
N ALA A 63 -4.72 11.87 9.63
CA ALA A 63 -3.33 12.23 9.34
C ALA A 63 -3.27 13.08 8.06
N PRO A 64 -2.33 14.03 7.96
CA PRO A 64 -2.17 14.88 6.77
C PRO A 64 -2.08 14.09 5.45
N CYS A 65 -1.37 12.95 5.44
CA CYS A 65 -1.26 12.09 4.26
C CYS A 65 -2.61 11.52 3.75
N THR A 66 -3.64 11.52 4.59
CA THR A 66 -4.98 11.04 4.24
C THR A 66 -5.98 12.16 3.92
N SER A 67 -5.60 13.43 4.11
CA SER A 67 -6.53 14.57 4.09
C SER A 67 -7.23 14.81 2.74
N GLN A 68 -6.57 14.48 1.63
CA GLN A 68 -7.08 14.70 0.27
C GLN A 68 -7.80 13.48 -0.32
N LEU A 69 -7.82 12.36 0.38
CA LEU A 69 -8.33 11.08 -0.15
C LEU A 69 -9.70 10.75 0.45
N GLY A 70 -10.55 10.11 -0.35
CA GLY A 70 -11.82 9.57 0.15
C GLY A 70 -11.62 8.40 1.13
N LYS A 71 -12.55 8.16 2.04
CA LYS A 71 -12.46 7.06 3.04
C LYS A 71 -12.16 5.69 2.42
N SER A 72 -12.80 5.39 1.28
CA SER A 72 -12.60 4.14 0.54
C SER A 72 -11.19 4.05 -0.04
N GLU A 73 -10.66 5.16 -0.55
CA GLU A 73 -9.32 5.24 -1.13
C GLU A 73 -8.23 5.15 -0.07
N ILE A 74 -8.37 5.86 1.05
CA ILE A 74 -7.47 5.74 2.20
C ILE A 74 -7.35 4.27 2.61
N ARG A 75 -8.50 3.58 2.72
CA ARG A 75 -8.54 2.17 3.11
C ARG A 75 -7.79 1.30 2.10
N ALA A 76 -8.06 1.45 0.81
CA ALA A 76 -7.36 0.68 -0.23
C ALA A 76 -5.85 0.92 -0.22
N VAL A 77 -5.41 2.19 -0.13
CA VAL A 77 -3.97 2.53 -0.11
C VAL A 77 -3.27 1.93 1.10
N LEU A 78 -3.88 2.03 2.30
CA LEU A 78 -3.30 1.43 3.51
C LEU A 78 -3.25 -0.10 3.43
N ILE A 79 -4.29 -0.75 2.89
CA ILE A 79 -4.30 -2.21 2.75
C ILE A 79 -3.18 -2.68 1.81
N ALA A 80 -2.98 -2.01 0.69
CA ALA A 80 -1.95 -2.33 -0.29
C ALA A 80 -0.51 -2.09 0.23
N ARG A 81 -0.32 -1.01 1.00
CA ARG A 81 1.00 -0.64 1.56
C ARG A 81 1.38 -1.43 2.83
N MET A 82 0.41 -1.99 3.55
CA MET A 82 0.68 -2.80 4.76
C MET A 82 0.96 -4.26 4.43
N ASN A 83 1.64 -4.98 5.34
CA ASN A 83 1.94 -6.41 5.14
C ASN A 83 0.67 -7.28 5.12
N SER A 84 0.80 -8.46 4.53
CA SER A 84 -0.25 -9.48 4.44
C SER A 84 -0.71 -10.03 5.81
N SER A 85 0.09 -9.82 6.86
CA SER A 85 -0.26 -10.09 8.25
C SER A 85 -1.46 -9.28 8.73
N LEU A 86 -1.65 -8.05 8.22
CA LEU A 86 -2.70 -7.15 8.68
C LEU A 86 -4.10 -7.73 8.40
N LYS A 87 -4.87 -7.96 9.46
CA LYS A 87 -6.22 -8.53 9.40
C LYS A 87 -7.32 -7.53 9.67
N TYR A 88 -7.04 -6.47 10.41
CA TYR A 88 -8.02 -5.44 10.74
C TYR A 88 -7.44 -4.05 10.51
N LEU A 89 -8.19 -3.23 9.77
CA LEU A 89 -7.91 -1.81 9.59
C LEU A 89 -9.10 -1.00 10.09
N ASN A 90 -8.87 -0.10 11.04
CA ASN A 90 -9.88 0.76 11.65
C ASN A 90 -11.09 0.00 12.22
N ASN A 91 -10.86 -1.16 12.83
CA ASN A 91 -11.86 -2.11 13.34
C ASN A 91 -12.71 -2.82 12.27
N SER A 92 -12.37 -2.68 11.00
CA SER A 92 -13.01 -3.45 9.93
C SER A 92 -12.07 -4.57 9.47
N PRO A 93 -12.53 -5.83 9.37
CA PRO A 93 -11.73 -6.94 8.87
C PRO A 93 -11.32 -6.68 7.42
N ILE A 94 -10.14 -7.18 7.03
CA ILE A 94 -9.64 -7.14 5.66
C ILE A 94 -9.84 -8.52 5.06
N THR A 95 -10.62 -8.60 3.99
CA THR A 95 -10.80 -9.86 3.26
C THR A 95 -9.67 -10.09 2.27
N ASN A 96 -9.40 -11.34 1.90
CA ASN A 96 -8.41 -11.65 0.87
C ASN A 96 -8.78 -10.99 -0.47
N LYS A 97 -10.08 -10.97 -0.82
CA LYS A 97 -10.58 -10.31 -2.03
C LYS A 97 -10.27 -8.81 -2.02
N GLU A 98 -10.63 -8.13 -0.93
CA GLU A 98 -10.36 -6.70 -0.76
C GLU A 98 -8.87 -6.37 -0.84
N ARG A 99 -8.01 -7.22 -0.25
CA ARG A 99 -6.57 -7.07 -0.32
C ARG A 99 -6.06 -7.13 -1.76
N ILE A 100 -6.45 -8.16 -2.51
CA ILE A 100 -6.07 -8.32 -3.91
C ILE A 100 -6.54 -7.12 -4.75
N GLU A 101 -7.79 -6.68 -4.57
CA GLU A 101 -8.34 -5.51 -5.28
C GLU A 101 -7.57 -4.22 -4.93
N SER A 102 -7.23 -4.03 -3.66
CA SER A 102 -6.47 -2.87 -3.18
C SER A 102 -5.05 -2.85 -3.75
N GLU A 103 -4.36 -4.00 -3.73
CA GLU A 103 -3.01 -4.15 -4.29
C GLU A 103 -3.00 -3.91 -5.81
N ARG A 104 -3.97 -4.44 -6.55
CA ARG A 104 -4.09 -4.16 -8.00
C ARG A 104 -4.36 -2.70 -8.28
N ARG A 105 -5.24 -2.06 -7.52
CA ARG A 105 -5.51 -0.62 -7.67
C ARG A 105 -4.25 0.19 -7.39
N TYR A 106 -3.50 -0.16 -6.35
CA TYR A 106 -2.21 0.48 -6.05
C TYR A 106 -1.22 0.33 -7.22
N LEU A 107 -1.03 -0.88 -7.74
CA LEU A 107 -0.15 -1.13 -8.88
C LEU A 107 -0.55 -0.33 -10.12
N ARG A 108 -1.85 -0.26 -10.43
CA ARG A 108 -2.37 0.53 -11.54
C ARG A 108 -2.08 2.02 -11.38
N ASN A 109 -2.32 2.58 -10.19
CA ASN A 109 -2.08 4.00 -9.91
C ASN A 109 -0.59 4.34 -10.06
N VAL A 110 0.29 3.53 -9.46
CA VAL A 110 1.74 3.74 -9.57
C VAL A 110 2.20 3.60 -11.03
N ALA A 111 1.70 2.61 -11.77
CA ALA A 111 2.03 2.47 -13.19
C ALA A 111 1.59 3.69 -14.01
N GLN A 112 0.43 4.29 -13.71
CA GLN A 112 0.00 5.52 -14.37
C GLN A 112 0.92 6.70 -14.04
N GLU A 113 1.35 6.83 -12.78
CA GLU A 113 2.31 7.87 -12.38
C GLU A 113 3.67 7.70 -13.09
N LEU A 114 4.15 6.46 -13.23
CA LEU A 114 5.38 6.15 -13.97
C LEU A 114 5.28 6.46 -15.47
N LEU A 115 4.10 6.30 -16.08
CA LEU A 115 3.89 6.64 -17.50
C LEU A 115 3.95 8.14 -17.77
N LEU A 116 3.67 8.97 -16.76
CA LEU A 116 3.75 10.43 -16.86
C LEU A 116 5.19 10.95 -16.68
N MET A 117 6.11 10.08 -16.24
CA MET A 117 7.52 10.43 -16.05
C MET A 117 8.33 10.13 -17.31
N GLU A 118 9.13 11.10 -17.75
CA GLU A 118 9.92 10.98 -18.99
C GLU A 118 11.26 10.27 -18.78
N ASN A 119 11.86 10.37 -17.58
CA ASN A 119 13.20 9.86 -17.30
C ASN A 119 13.16 8.56 -16.46
N GLU A 120 13.80 7.49 -16.94
CA GLU A 120 13.89 6.20 -16.25
C GLU A 120 14.62 6.27 -14.89
N GLU A 121 15.69 7.08 -14.77
CA GLU A 121 16.41 7.23 -13.49
C GLU A 121 15.50 7.85 -12.42
N THR A 122 14.64 8.79 -12.83
CA THR A 122 13.66 9.40 -11.91
C THR A 122 12.55 8.43 -11.52
N LYS A 123 12.20 7.48 -12.40
CA LYS A 123 11.23 6.42 -12.10
C LYS A 123 11.77 5.45 -11.05
N GLU A 124 13.03 5.02 -11.20
CA GLU A 124 13.65 4.12 -10.24
C GLU A 124 13.75 4.75 -8.85
N GLN A 125 14.21 6.00 -8.77
CA GLN A 125 14.27 6.76 -7.51
C GLN A 125 12.87 6.93 -6.90
N PHE A 126 11.88 7.30 -7.72
CA PHE A 126 10.50 7.44 -7.27
C PHE A 126 9.93 6.14 -6.68
N LEU A 127 10.20 5.00 -7.32
CA LEU A 127 9.79 3.70 -6.83
C LEU A 127 10.47 3.34 -5.51
N MET A 128 11.77 3.59 -5.40
CA MET A 128 12.53 3.31 -4.18
C MET A 128 12.03 4.14 -2.99
N ASP A 129 11.78 5.44 -3.20
CA ASP A 129 11.48 6.37 -2.11
C ASP A 129 10.00 6.38 -1.71
N GLN A 130 9.10 6.30 -2.69
CA GLN A 130 7.66 6.49 -2.47
C GLN A 130 6.85 5.20 -2.56
N HIS A 131 7.38 4.16 -3.22
CA HIS A 131 6.66 2.93 -3.52
C HIS A 131 7.51 1.66 -3.35
N PRO A 132 8.16 1.44 -2.19
CA PRO A 132 9.11 0.33 -1.99
C PRO A 132 8.48 -1.06 -2.18
N LYS A 133 7.15 -1.17 -2.07
CA LYS A 133 6.40 -2.42 -2.27
C LYS A 133 6.01 -2.70 -3.72
N PHE A 134 6.14 -1.74 -4.62
CA PHE A 134 5.67 -1.87 -5.98
C PHE A 134 6.25 -3.10 -6.68
N ASN A 135 7.57 -3.28 -6.67
CA ASN A 135 8.23 -4.41 -7.33
C ASN A 135 7.81 -5.77 -6.76
N ALA A 136 7.69 -5.88 -5.43
CA ALA A 136 7.26 -7.10 -4.78
C ALA A 136 5.80 -7.45 -5.11
N LEU A 137 4.91 -6.46 -5.11
CA LEU A 137 3.51 -6.65 -5.48
C LEU A 137 3.36 -6.94 -6.98
N MET A 138 4.16 -6.31 -7.83
CA MET A 138 4.18 -6.63 -9.27
C MET A 138 4.51 -8.10 -9.48
N GLU A 139 5.50 -8.65 -8.79
CA GLU A 139 5.84 -10.08 -8.90
C GLU A 139 4.66 -10.99 -8.53
N ILE A 140 3.98 -10.68 -7.42
CA ILE A 140 2.83 -11.45 -6.94
C ILE A 140 1.65 -11.40 -7.92
N HIS A 141 1.41 -10.24 -8.55
CA HIS A 141 0.22 -10.01 -9.40
C HIS A 141 0.50 -10.14 -10.90
N ARG A 142 1.75 -10.39 -11.32
CA ARG A 142 2.17 -10.52 -12.74
C ARG A 142 1.32 -11.52 -13.51
N GLU A 143 1.06 -12.69 -12.93
CA GLU A 143 0.27 -13.77 -13.57
C GLU A 143 -1.19 -13.37 -13.83
N VAL A 144 -1.75 -12.50 -12.99
CA VAL A 144 -3.16 -12.10 -13.10
C VAL A 144 -3.34 -10.84 -13.97
N MET A 145 -2.33 -9.97 -14.03
CA MET A 145 -2.37 -8.77 -14.87
C MET A 145 -2.13 -9.06 -16.36
N THR A 146 -1.25 -10.01 -16.70
CA THR A 146 -1.06 -10.44 -18.11
C THR A 146 -2.32 -11.09 -18.69
N SER A 147 -3.08 -11.81 -17.88
CA SER A 147 -4.36 -12.43 -18.26
C SER A 147 -5.47 -11.39 -18.56
N SER A 148 -5.38 -10.19 -17.97
CA SER A 148 -6.39 -9.14 -18.11
C SER A 148 -6.19 -8.26 -19.36
N ASN A 149 -4.95 -8.12 -19.84
CA ASN A 149 -4.65 -7.36 -21.07
C ASN A 149 -4.94 -8.15 -22.35
N ALA A 150 -4.95 -9.50 -22.31
CA ALA A 150 -5.28 -10.33 -23.46
C ALA A 150 -6.79 -10.32 -23.80
N ALA A 151 -7.66 -10.00 -22.84
CA ALA A 151 -9.11 -10.02 -23.03
C ALA A 151 -9.67 -8.76 -23.74
N ASN A 152 -8.86 -7.70 -23.94
CA ASN A 152 -9.33 -6.43 -24.50
C ASN A 152 -8.87 -6.17 -25.95
N SER A 153 -8.22 -7.14 -26.61
CA SER A 153 -7.78 -7.06 -28.02
C SER A 153 -8.54 -7.97 -28.99
N GLY A 154 -9.63 -8.61 -28.55
CA GLY A 154 -10.40 -9.54 -29.37
C GLY A 154 -11.86 -9.12 -29.52
N ASN A 155 -12.15 -7.99 -30.18
CA ASN A 155 -13.49 -7.75 -30.74
C ASN A 155 -13.44 -6.67 -31.84
N MET A 156 -12.87 -7.03 -33.00
CA MET A 156 -13.17 -6.32 -34.25
C MET A 156 -13.01 -7.27 -35.45
N THR A 157 -13.89 -8.27 -35.54
CA THR A 157 -14.07 -9.06 -36.76
C THR A 157 -15.56 -9.29 -37.01
N GLY A 158 -16.06 -8.75 -38.13
CA GLY A 158 -17.19 -9.35 -38.84
C GLY A 158 -18.48 -8.54 -38.93
N VAL A 159 -18.52 -7.55 -39.83
CA VAL A 159 -19.70 -7.27 -40.67
C VAL A 159 -19.09 -6.89 -42.03
N GLY A 160 -19.12 -7.70 -43.08
CA GLY A 160 -20.28 -8.36 -43.67
C GLY A 160 -20.38 -7.83 -45.11
N SER A 161 -19.56 -8.37 -46.01
CA SER A 161 -19.76 -8.23 -47.44
C SER A 161 -20.84 -9.22 -47.84
N LEU A 162 -21.92 -8.77 -48.49
CA LEU A 162 -22.59 -9.44 -49.61
C LEU A 162 -23.90 -8.70 -50.01
N ILE A 163 -23.95 -8.43 -51.32
CA ILE A 163 -25.06 -8.01 -52.20
C ILE A 163 -25.43 -6.52 -52.17
#